data_AF-A0A8B7USC0-F1
#
_entry.id   AF-A0A8B7USC0-F1
#
_cell.length_a   1.000
_cell.length_b   1.000
_cell.length_c   1.000
_cell.angle_alpha   90.00
_cell.angle_beta   90.00
_cell.angle_gamma   90.00
#
_symmetry.space_group_name_H-M   'P 1'
#
loop_
_entity.id
_entity.type
_entity.pdbx_description
1 polymer ?
#
loop_
_entity_poly.entity_id
_entity_poly.type
_entity_poly.pdbx_seq_one_letter_code
_entity_poly.pdbx_strand_id
1 'polypeptide(L)'
;MNHQMHQRLSSWQNLGVVYCSTVVPSDDVTVVYQNGLPVISVKLPSRRERCQFTLKPISDSVGVFLRQLQEEDRGIDRVAIYSSDGVRVAASTGIDLLLLDDFKLVINDLTYHVRPPKRGKKGALIRFQKCGKGFYKELCISLGNPEK
;
A
#
# COMPACT_ATOMS: atom_id res chain seq x y z
N MET A 1 52.29 -4.74 -49.08
CA MET A 1 51.94 -3.33 -48.77
C MET A 1 50.41 -3.25 -48.79
N ASN A 2 49.66 -2.92 -47.72
CA ASN A 2 49.81 -1.87 -46.68
C ASN A 2 49.97 -0.47 -47.31
N HIS A 3 49.16 0.57 -47.05
CA HIS A 3 47.87 0.69 -46.32
C HIS A 3 46.89 1.49 -47.25
N GLN A 4 45.87 2.29 -46.88
CA GLN A 4 45.36 2.78 -45.60
C GLN A 4 43.90 3.26 -45.72
N MET A 5 43.16 3.29 -44.61
CA MET A 5 41.85 3.94 -44.50
C MET A 5 42.00 5.44 -44.28
N HIS A 6 41.17 6.26 -44.94
CA HIS A 6 40.97 7.66 -44.55
C HIS A 6 39.54 8.13 -44.87
N GLN A 7 38.63 7.96 -43.90
CA GLN A 7 37.33 8.64 -43.90
C GLN A 7 37.39 9.81 -42.92
N ARG A 8 37.02 11.01 -43.39
CA ARG A 8 36.88 12.20 -42.53
C ARG A 8 35.47 12.77 -42.65
N LEU A 9 34.93 13.03 -41.46
CA LEU A 9 33.70 13.70 -41.05
C LEU A 9 32.91 14.50 -42.10
N SER A 10 31.58 14.38 -42.00
CA SER A 10 30.66 15.51 -42.19
C SER A 10 29.67 15.63 -41.01
N SER A 11 29.81 16.72 -40.26
CA SER A 11 28.79 17.43 -39.47
C SER A 11 27.57 16.67 -38.92
N TRP A 12 27.57 16.39 -37.61
CA TRP A 12 26.36 16.14 -36.81
C TRP A 12 25.83 17.43 -36.17
N GLN A 13 24.70 17.97 -36.63
CA GLN A 13 23.87 18.92 -35.88
C GLN A 13 22.38 18.78 -36.28
N ASN A 14 21.48 19.11 -35.33
CA ASN A 14 20.00 19.10 -35.39
C ASN A 14 19.35 17.71 -35.16
N LEU A 15 18.78 17.46 -33.98
CA LEU A 15 17.49 17.90 -33.42
C LEU A 15 16.36 16.90 -33.76
N GLY A 16 15.67 16.27 -32.80
CA GLY A 16 15.90 16.25 -31.36
C GLY A 16 15.16 15.07 -30.72
N VAL A 17 15.78 14.40 -29.74
CA VAL A 17 15.13 13.32 -29.01
C VAL A 17 14.20 13.94 -27.97
N VAL A 18 12.89 13.76 -28.16
CA VAL A 18 11.90 14.06 -27.13
C VAL A 18 12.26 13.23 -25.90
N TYR A 19 12.53 13.91 -24.78
CA TYR A 19 12.80 13.24 -23.52
C TYR A 19 11.62 12.32 -23.19
N CYS A 20 11.92 11.04 -23.01
CA CYS A 20 10.95 10.05 -22.63
C CYS A 20 10.17 10.55 -21.41
N SER A 21 8.84 10.62 -21.50
CA SER A 21 8.01 10.68 -20.32
C SER A 21 8.30 9.41 -19.52
N THR A 22 9.15 9.51 -18.51
CA THR A 22 9.25 8.54 -17.43
C THR A 22 7.97 8.64 -16.63
N VAL A 23 6.91 8.05 -17.19
CA VAL A 23 5.73 7.65 -16.43
C VAL A 23 6.27 6.69 -15.40
N VAL A 24 6.54 7.21 -14.19
CA VAL A 24 6.95 6.41 -13.05
C VAL A 24 5.88 5.32 -12.94
N PRO A 25 6.24 4.04 -13.14
CA PRO A 25 5.24 2.98 -13.01
C PRO A 25 4.70 3.10 -11.60
N SER A 26 3.39 3.22 -11.45
CA SER A 26 2.75 3.47 -10.16
C SER A 26 3.10 2.33 -9.19
N ASP A 27 4.15 2.57 -8.41
CA ASP A 27 4.64 1.71 -7.34
C ASP A 27 3.70 1.76 -6.11
N ASP A 28 2.53 2.39 -6.27
CA ASP A 28 1.48 2.48 -5.27
C ASP A 28 1.02 1.09 -4.84
N VAL A 29 0.85 0.90 -3.53
CA VAL A 29 0.17 -0.25 -2.95
C VAL A 29 -1.34 -0.01 -3.06
N THR A 30 -2.04 -0.95 -3.69
CA THR A 30 -3.47 -0.82 -3.99
C THR A 30 -4.29 -1.78 -3.13
N VAL A 31 -5.52 -1.36 -2.81
CA VAL A 31 -6.51 -2.19 -2.12
C VAL A 31 -7.75 -2.28 -3.00
N VAL A 32 -8.12 -3.49 -3.41
CA VAL A 32 -9.31 -3.76 -4.22
C VAL A 32 -10.16 -4.79 -3.50
N TYR A 33 -11.47 -4.60 -3.44
CA TYR A 33 -12.35 -5.60 -2.87
C TYR A 33 -12.81 -6.60 -3.93
N GLN A 34 -12.43 -7.87 -3.76
CA GLN A 34 -12.83 -8.99 -4.62
C GLN A 34 -13.61 -10.00 -3.78
N ASN A 35 -14.76 -10.46 -4.27
CA ASN A 35 -15.62 -11.43 -3.58
C ASN A 35 -15.96 -11.05 -2.12
N GLY A 36 -16.08 -9.76 -1.84
CA GLY A 36 -16.33 -9.23 -0.49
C GLY A 36 -15.09 -9.05 0.40
N LEU A 37 -13.91 -9.57 0.02
CA LEU A 37 -12.67 -9.51 0.78
C LEU A 37 -11.70 -8.44 0.23
N PRO A 38 -10.94 -7.72 1.09
CA PRO A 38 -9.85 -6.86 0.65
C PRO A 38 -8.68 -7.68 0.10
N VAL A 39 -8.27 -7.34 -1.12
CA VAL A 39 -7.05 -7.81 -1.76
C VAL A 39 -6.07 -6.64 -1.80
N ILE A 40 -4.97 -6.74 -1.06
CA ILE A 40 -3.89 -5.75 -1.07
C ILE A 40 -2.84 -6.23 -2.08
N SER A 41 -2.54 -5.43 -3.10
CA SER A 41 -1.47 -5.74 -4.05
C SER A 41 -0.23 -4.92 -3.75
N VAL A 42 0.92 -5.57 -3.66
CA VAL A 42 2.22 -4.98 -3.28
C VAL A 42 3.31 -5.50 -4.23
N LYS A 43 4.26 -4.64 -4.60
CA LYS A 43 5.50 -5.03 -5.27
C LYS A 43 6.57 -5.27 -4.20
N LEU A 44 7.03 -6.51 -4.04
CA LEU A 44 7.97 -6.89 -2.96
C LEU A 44 9.43 -6.80 -3.44
N PRO A 45 10.41 -6.55 -2.54
CA PRO A 45 11.80 -6.24 -2.93
C PRO A 45 12.50 -7.29 -3.81
N SER A 46 12.25 -8.57 -3.57
CA SER A 46 12.89 -9.69 -4.27
C SER A 46 12.03 -10.25 -5.42
N ARG A 47 10.85 -9.67 -5.68
CA ARG A 47 9.88 -10.11 -6.69
C ARG A 47 9.85 -9.14 -7.86
N ARG A 48 9.61 -9.64 -9.08
CA ARG A 48 9.52 -8.79 -10.29
C ARG A 48 8.07 -8.37 -10.54
N GLU A 49 7.17 -9.29 -10.22
CA GLU A 49 5.72 -9.20 -10.25
C GLU A 49 5.15 -8.62 -8.95
N ARG A 50 3.86 -8.27 -8.97
CA ARG A 50 3.13 -7.85 -7.77
C ARG A 50 2.51 -9.06 -7.08
N CYS A 51 2.76 -9.20 -5.78
CA CYS A 51 2.08 -10.15 -4.92
C CYS A 51 0.69 -9.61 -4.50
N GLN A 52 -0.23 -10.51 -4.17
CA GLN A 52 -1.59 -10.17 -3.72
C GLN A 52 -1.92 -10.88 -2.42
N PHE A 53 -2.40 -10.12 -1.44
CA PHE A 53 -2.73 -10.59 -0.10
C PHE A 53 -4.23 -10.40 0.15
N THR A 54 -4.97 -11.50 0.15
CA THR A 54 -6.41 -11.50 0.46
C THR A 54 -6.59 -11.69 1.96
N LEU A 55 -7.17 -10.69 2.62
CA LEU A 55 -7.35 -10.66 4.07
C LEU A 55 -8.82 -10.80 4.46
N LYS A 56 -9.10 -11.30 5.66
CA LYS A 56 -10.44 -11.40 6.24
C LYS A 56 -10.63 -10.29 7.28
N PRO A 57 -11.45 -9.25 7.01
CA PRO A 57 -11.53 -8.07 7.89
C PRO A 57 -11.87 -8.38 9.36
N ILE A 58 -12.68 -9.41 9.60
CA ILE A 58 -13.20 -9.77 10.94
C ILE A 58 -12.21 -10.61 11.76
N SER A 59 -11.40 -11.47 11.11
CA SER A 59 -10.52 -12.43 11.79
C SER A 59 -9.04 -12.06 11.76
N ASP A 60 -8.62 -11.31 10.75
CA ASP A 60 -7.21 -11.03 10.51
C ASP A 60 -6.83 -9.68 11.10
N SER A 61 -5.59 -9.58 11.55
CA SER A 61 -5.01 -8.36 12.10
C SER A 61 -3.86 -7.83 11.24
N VAL A 62 -3.44 -6.59 11.52
CA VAL A 62 -2.19 -5.99 10.99
C VAL A 62 -1.03 -6.97 11.11
N GLY A 63 -0.86 -7.64 12.25
CA GLY A 63 0.21 -8.60 12.49
C GLY A 63 0.16 -9.82 11.55
N VAL A 64 -1.05 -10.31 11.22
CA VAL A 64 -1.22 -11.40 10.24
C VAL A 64 -0.75 -10.96 8.86
N PHE A 65 -1.17 -9.78 8.40
CA PHE A 65 -0.76 -9.25 7.10
C PHE A 65 0.76 -8.97 7.03
N LEU A 66 1.34 -8.36 8.07
CA LEU A 66 2.78 -8.11 8.15
C LEU A 66 3.59 -9.41 8.12
N ARG A 67 3.13 -10.47 8.80
CA ARG A 67 3.78 -11.78 8.74
C ARG A 67 3.70 -12.40 7.33
N GLN A 68 2.54 -12.35 6.68
CA GLN A 68 2.38 -12.85 5.31
C GLN A 68 3.35 -12.18 4.32
N LEU A 69 3.60 -10.86 4.45
CA LEU A 69 4.60 -10.16 3.64
C LEU A 69 6.00 -10.76 3.82
N GLN A 70 6.43 -11.00 5.06
CA GLN A 70 7.75 -11.57 5.39
C GLN A 70 7.87 -13.06 5.02
N GLU A 71 6.78 -13.81 5.06
CA GLU A 71 6.71 -15.21 4.63
C GLU A 71 6.84 -15.32 3.09
N GLU A 72 6.28 -14.37 2.33
CA GLU A 72 6.32 -14.34 0.86
C GLU A 72 7.68 -13.82 0.33
N ASP A 73 8.35 -12.90 1.02
CA ASP A 73 9.62 -12.32 0.57
C ASP A 73 10.67 -12.21 1.70
N ARG A 74 11.71 -13.05 1.59
CA ARG A 74 12.85 -13.11 2.51
C ARG A 74 13.78 -11.90 2.46
N GLY A 75 13.63 -11.02 1.48
CA GLY A 75 14.34 -9.74 1.39
C GLY A 75 13.67 -8.61 2.19
N ILE A 76 12.61 -8.89 2.95
CA ILE A 76 11.96 -7.93 3.85
C ILE A 76 12.57 -8.03 5.25
N ASP A 77 13.60 -7.22 5.49
CA ASP A 77 14.24 -7.06 6.81
C ASP A 77 13.33 -6.28 7.79
N ARG A 78 12.57 -5.31 7.27
CA ARG A 78 11.75 -4.40 8.09
C ARG A 78 10.38 -4.23 7.47
N VAL A 79 9.33 -4.44 8.26
CA VAL A 79 7.96 -4.16 7.83
C VAL A 79 7.14 -3.52 8.96
N ALA A 80 6.33 -2.51 8.63
CA ALA A 80 5.47 -1.85 9.59
C ALA A 80 4.30 -1.11 8.92
N ILE A 81 3.22 -0.89 9.68
CA ILE A 81 2.13 0.00 9.28
C ILE A 81 2.07 1.19 10.23
N TYR A 82 1.86 2.37 9.67
CA TYR A 82 1.64 3.62 10.38
C TYR A 82 0.33 4.26 9.91
N SER A 83 -0.32 5.03 10.76
CA SER A 83 -1.38 5.94 10.34
C SER A 83 -0.81 7.02 9.40
N SER A 84 -1.69 7.73 8.68
CA SER A 84 -1.29 8.90 7.89
C SER A 84 -0.51 9.94 8.71
N ASP A 85 -0.87 10.11 10.00
CA ASP A 85 -0.19 10.96 10.99
C ASP A 85 1.24 10.49 11.37
N GLY A 86 1.70 9.33 10.87
CA GLY A 86 3.01 8.77 11.18
C GLY A 86 3.08 7.99 12.51
N VAL A 87 1.95 7.66 13.13
CA VAL A 87 1.92 6.87 14.37
C VAL A 87 1.83 5.38 14.05
N ARG A 88 2.69 4.55 14.66
CA ARG A 88 2.74 3.11 14.38
C ARG A 88 1.46 2.42 14.84
N VAL A 89 0.85 1.65 13.94
CA VAL A 89 -0.37 0.87 14.22
C VAL A 89 0.02 -0.43 14.94
N ALA A 90 -0.77 -0.85 15.93
CA ALA A 90 -0.52 -2.04 16.70
C ALA A 90 -0.76 -3.32 15.86
N ALA A 91 0.06 -4.35 16.05
CA ALA A 91 -0.10 -5.62 15.33
C ALA A 91 -1.43 -6.35 15.64
N SER A 92 -2.06 -6.05 16.79
CA SER A 92 -3.37 -6.57 17.18
C SER A 92 -4.57 -5.83 16.56
N THR A 93 -4.35 -4.71 15.85
CA THR A 93 -5.44 -3.98 15.18
C THR A 93 -6.06 -4.82 14.08
N GLY A 94 -7.39 -4.95 14.08
CA GLY A 94 -8.16 -5.65 13.05
C GLY A 94 -8.02 -5.01 11.67
N ILE A 95 -8.09 -5.83 10.61
CA ILE A 95 -8.02 -5.35 9.22
C ILE A 95 -9.27 -4.54 8.85
N ASP A 96 -10.43 -4.85 9.43
CA ASP A 96 -11.63 -4.00 9.35
C ASP A 96 -11.39 -2.55 9.81
N LEU A 97 -10.70 -2.36 10.94
CA LEU A 97 -10.37 -1.04 11.49
C LEU A 97 -9.31 -0.32 10.66
N LEU A 98 -8.27 -1.05 10.22
CA LEU A 98 -7.20 -0.50 9.38
C LEU A 98 -7.76 0.13 8.10
N LEU A 99 -8.74 -0.52 7.47
CA LEU A 99 -9.28 -0.13 6.17
C LEU A 99 -10.32 1.01 6.23
N LEU A 100 -10.64 1.52 7.42
CA LEU A 100 -11.48 2.72 7.57
C LEU A 100 -10.75 3.99 7.07
N ASP A 101 -9.49 4.13 7.42
CA ASP A 101 -8.68 5.33 7.16
C ASP A 101 -7.52 5.02 6.18
N ASP A 102 -6.81 6.07 5.76
CA ASP A 102 -5.62 5.93 4.92
C ASP A 102 -4.40 5.65 5.81
N PHE A 103 -3.50 4.79 5.34
CA PHE A 103 -2.35 4.33 6.12
C PHE A 103 -1.06 4.28 5.29
N LYS A 104 0.08 4.19 5.98
CA LYS A 104 1.40 4.06 5.37
C LYS A 104 1.92 2.64 5.63
N LEU A 105 2.18 1.89 4.57
CA LEU A 105 2.91 0.62 4.63
C LEU A 105 4.39 0.91 4.42
N VAL A 106 5.24 0.44 5.33
CA VAL A 106 6.71 0.55 5.22
C VAL A 106 7.28 -0.83 4.97
N ILE A 107 8.11 -0.97 3.93
CA ILE A 107 8.87 -2.18 3.58
C ILE A 107 10.31 -1.75 3.37
N ASN A 108 11.22 -2.24 4.22
CA ASN A 108 12.59 -1.78 4.34
C ASN A 108 12.64 -0.24 4.46
N ASP A 109 13.24 0.45 3.48
CA ASP A 109 13.34 1.92 3.46
C ASP A 109 12.26 2.59 2.59
N LEU A 110 11.37 1.81 1.97
CA LEU A 110 10.28 2.29 1.11
C LEU A 110 9.00 2.51 1.93
N THR A 111 8.34 3.64 1.72
CA THR A 111 7.06 4.00 2.36
C THR A 111 5.99 4.23 1.31
N TYR A 112 4.93 3.42 1.36
CA TYR A 112 3.79 3.47 0.44
C TYR A 112 2.58 4.10 1.13
N HIS A 113 1.96 5.10 0.51
CA HIS A 113 0.70 5.66 0.99
C HIS A 113 -0.48 4.86 0.43
N VAL A 114 -1.15 4.11 1.29
CA VAL A 114 -2.26 3.22 0.95
C VAL A 114 -3.58 3.91 1.22
N ARG A 115 -4.46 3.91 0.21
CA ARG A 115 -5.77 4.57 0.24
C ARG A 115 -6.89 3.55 0.01
N PRO A 116 -7.40 2.89 1.07
CA PRO A 116 -8.46 1.90 0.95
C PRO A 116 -9.76 2.48 0.38
N PRO A 117 -10.47 1.78 -0.53
CA PRO A 117 -11.82 2.16 -0.94
C PRO A 117 -12.77 2.22 0.26
N LYS A 118 -13.30 3.40 0.57
CA LYS A 118 -14.13 3.61 1.76
C LYS A 118 -15.43 2.83 1.65
N ARG A 119 -15.55 1.73 2.39
CA ARG A 119 -16.82 1.02 2.57
C ARG A 119 -17.73 1.86 3.47
N GLY A 120 -18.83 2.36 2.91
CA GLY A 120 -19.87 3.03 3.70
C GLY A 120 -20.38 2.09 4.80
N LYS A 121 -20.53 2.61 6.04
CA LYS A 121 -21.00 1.84 7.20
C LYS A 121 -22.47 1.42 7.02
N LYS A 122 -22.73 0.34 6.29
CA LYS A 122 -24.02 -0.38 6.24
C LYS A 122 -23.99 -1.56 7.20
N GLY A 123 -24.09 -1.21 8.48
CA GLY A 123 -23.98 -2.08 9.65
C GLY A 123 -23.96 -1.18 10.89
N ALA A 124 -24.24 -1.74 12.07
CA ALA A 124 -24.38 -0.98 13.31
C ALA A 124 -23.26 0.07 13.47
N LEU A 125 -23.64 1.31 13.84
CA LEU A 125 -22.74 2.45 13.85
C LEU A 125 -21.83 2.40 15.10
N ILE A 126 -20.92 1.42 15.10
CA ILE A 126 -19.81 1.37 16.06
C ILE A 126 -19.01 2.65 15.83
N ARG A 127 -19.10 3.56 16.80
CA ARG A 127 -18.43 4.85 16.75
C ARG A 127 -17.05 4.67 17.35
N PHE A 128 -16.13 4.13 16.55
CA PHE A 128 -14.75 4.01 16.95
C PHE A 128 -14.19 5.38 17.36
N GLN A 129 -13.88 5.53 18.65
CA GLN A 129 -13.28 6.74 19.18
C GLN A 129 -11.77 6.61 19.03
N LYS A 130 -11.14 7.53 18.28
CA LYS A 130 -9.67 7.65 18.21
C LYS A 130 -9.15 8.05 19.59
N CYS A 131 -8.73 7.07 20.38
CA CYS A 131 -8.26 7.23 21.76
C CYS A 131 -6.76 7.56 21.75
N GLY A 132 -6.40 8.67 21.10
CA GLY A 132 -5.02 9.05 20.83
C GLY A 132 -4.31 8.12 19.83
N LYS A 133 -3.01 8.42 19.61
CA LYS A 133 -1.96 7.65 18.89
C LYS A 133 -2.38 6.43 18.04
N GLY A 134 -3.30 6.58 17.09
CA GLY A 134 -3.71 5.51 16.17
C GLY A 134 -4.52 4.37 16.80
N PHE A 135 -4.96 4.50 18.06
CA PHE A 135 -5.80 3.51 18.73
C PHE A 135 -7.27 3.85 18.54
N TYR A 136 -8.04 2.90 18.03
CA TYR A 136 -9.49 3.01 17.88
C TYR A 136 -10.15 2.18 18.98
N LYS A 137 -10.79 2.84 19.95
CA LYS A 137 -11.63 2.20 20.95
C LYS A 137 -13.01 1.97 20.33
N GLU A 138 -13.51 0.72 20.40
CA GLU A 138 -14.92 0.45 20.19
C GLU A 138 -15.76 1.18 21.26
N LEU A 139 -16.64 2.07 20.80
CA LEU A 139 -17.71 2.63 21.60
C LEU A 139 -19.02 2.11 21.03
N CYS A 140 -19.60 1.11 21.71
CA CYS A 140 -20.97 0.69 21.48
C CYS A 140 -21.90 1.84 21.87
N ILE A 141 -22.31 2.62 20.88
CA ILE A 141 -23.47 3.49 21.01
C ILE A 141 -24.67 2.62 20.66
N SER A 142 -25.43 2.22 21.69
CA SER A 142 -26.75 1.64 21.52
C SER A 142 -27.52 2.49 20.53
N LEU A 143 -28.05 1.89 19.46
CA LEU A 143 -28.84 2.63 18.47
C LEU A 143 -30.01 3.28 19.22
N GLY A 144 -29.95 4.62 19.34
CA GLY A 144 -31.13 5.39 19.67
C GLY A 144 -32.18 5.05 18.61
N ASN A 145 -33.33 4.57 19.05
CA ASN A 145 -34.48 4.37 18.19
C ASN A 145 -34.69 5.65 17.36
N PRO A 146 -34.81 5.61 16.02
CA PRO A 146 -35.21 6.76 15.25
C PRO A 146 -36.64 7.14 15.64
N GLU A 147 -36.79 7.97 16.67
CA GLU A 147 -38.09 8.45 17.10
C GLU A 147 -38.65 9.44 16.08
N LYS A 148 -39.73 8.99 15.42
CA LYS A 148 -40.69 9.73 14.58
C LYS A 148 -40.30 9.96 13.12
#